data_AF-A0A353BBM8-F1
#
_entry.id   AF-A0A353BBM8-F1
#
_cell.length_a   1.000
_cell.length_b   1.000
_cell.length_c   1.000
_cell.angle_alpha   90.00
_cell.angle_beta   90.00
_cell.angle_gamma   90.00
#
_symmetry.space_group_name_H-M   'P 1'
#
loop_
_entity.id
_entity.type
_entity.pdbx_description
1 polymer ?
#
loop_
_entity_poly.entity_id
_entity_poly.type
_entity_poly.pdbx_seq_one_letter_code
_entity_poly.pdbx_strand_id
1 'polypeptide(L)'
;MLVIDAYRFGDFSYASYDEIPDFRSRRYMPKAAANISMQKFPNGYYARYEIPLKEFDGYLDDLWERYAERSGSQRGDDIDEGEIAGPEEIVATFGELGWECPTSAIIYHSPTEMDGGGATYYVDRDSAIVLQQTGFW
;
A
#
# COMPACT_ATOMS: atom_id res chain seq x y z
N MET A 1 -8.58 -3.36 28.34
CA MET A 1 -9.26 -3.94 27.16
C MET A 1 -9.60 -2.78 26.25
N LEU A 2 -8.75 -2.52 25.24
CA LEU A 2 -9.06 -1.52 24.22
C LEU A 2 -10.24 -2.08 23.41
N VAL A 3 -11.39 -1.41 23.46
CA VAL A 3 -12.51 -1.72 22.57
C VAL A 3 -12.07 -1.25 21.18
N ILE A 4 -11.65 -2.19 20.35
CA ILE A 4 -11.36 -1.91 18.94
C ILE A 4 -12.69 -1.59 18.27
N ASP A 5 -12.79 -0.41 17.66
CA ASP A 5 -13.93 -0.03 16.84
C ASP A 5 -13.96 -0.91 15.59
N ALA A 6 -14.75 -1.99 15.65
CA ALA A 6 -14.87 -2.98 14.58
C ALA A 6 -15.46 -2.41 13.28
N TYR A 7 -16.02 -1.20 13.30
CA TYR A 7 -16.45 -0.50 12.08
C TYR A 7 -15.29 0.21 11.37
N ARG A 8 -14.21 0.51 12.09
CA ARG A 8 -13.05 1.24 11.56
C ARG A 8 -11.80 0.39 11.40
N PHE A 9 -11.66 -0.65 12.22
CA PHE A 9 -10.47 -1.48 12.32
C PHE A 9 -10.83 -2.96 12.21
N GLY A 10 -9.88 -3.76 11.72
CA GLY A 10 -10.08 -5.17 11.37
C GLY A 10 -9.98 -5.41 9.86
N ASP A 11 -10.49 -6.56 9.43
CA ASP A 11 -10.39 -7.02 8.05
C ASP A 11 -11.61 -6.60 7.23
N PHE A 12 -11.35 -6.09 6.02
CA PHE A 12 -12.36 -5.60 5.09
C PHE A 12 -12.07 -6.11 3.69
N SER A 13 -13.14 -6.27 2.91
CA SER A 13 -13.05 -6.58 1.48
C SER A 13 -13.90 -5.60 0.70
N TYR A 14 -13.34 -5.07 -0.39
CA TYR A 14 -14.00 -4.12 -1.30
C TYR A 14 -13.80 -4.58 -2.74
N ALA A 15 -14.83 -4.45 -3.57
CA ALA A 15 -14.70 -4.76 -4.99
C ALA A 15 -13.83 -3.71 -5.72
N SER A 16 -13.88 -2.46 -5.28
CA SER A 16 -13.15 -1.34 -5.91
C SER A 16 -12.83 -0.22 -4.93
N TYR A 17 -11.98 0.72 -5.39
CA TYR A 17 -11.60 1.92 -4.66
C TYR A 17 -12.79 2.76 -4.15
N ASP A 18 -13.88 2.84 -4.92
CA ASP A 18 -15.01 3.71 -4.58
C ASP A 18 -15.87 3.17 -3.43
N GLU A 19 -15.75 1.88 -3.10
CA GLU A 19 -16.42 1.27 -1.95
C GLU A 19 -15.70 1.53 -0.63
N ILE A 20 -14.46 2.05 -0.65
CA ILE A 20 -13.68 2.33 0.55
C ILE A 20 -14.23 3.59 1.24
N PRO A 21 -14.81 3.50 2.45
CA PRO A 21 -15.39 4.67 3.11
C PRO A 21 -14.34 5.56 3.79
N ASP A 22 -13.15 5.03 4.10
CA ASP A 22 -12.09 5.79 4.79
C ASP A 22 -11.26 6.60 3.78
N PHE A 23 -11.37 7.93 3.86
CA PHE A 23 -10.63 8.84 2.98
C PHE A 23 -9.11 8.75 3.17
N ARG A 24 -8.62 8.34 4.36
CA ARG A 24 -7.19 8.17 4.62
C ARG A 24 -6.64 6.95 3.89
N SER A 25 -7.41 5.85 3.86
CA SER A 25 -7.08 4.70 3.03
C SER A 25 -7.04 5.08 1.55
N ARG A 26 -8.03 5.84 1.10
CA ARG A 26 -8.11 6.34 -0.28
C ARG A 26 -6.98 7.27 -0.71
N ARG A 27 -6.24 7.87 0.22
CA ARG A 27 -5.14 8.81 -0.06
C ARG A 27 -3.94 8.11 -0.71
N TYR A 28 -3.62 6.91 -0.26
CA TYR A 28 -2.45 6.14 -0.72
C TYR A 28 -2.84 4.95 -1.60
N MET A 29 -4.05 4.93 -2.14
CA MET A 29 -4.50 3.83 -2.97
C MET A 29 -4.88 4.33 -4.37
N PRO A 30 -4.40 3.68 -5.45
CA PRO A 30 -4.78 4.05 -6.81
C PRO A 30 -6.26 3.80 -7.05
N LYS A 31 -6.91 4.69 -7.81
CA LYS A 31 -8.34 4.58 -8.15
C LYS A 31 -8.69 3.34 -8.97
N ALA A 32 -7.71 2.81 -9.71
CA ALA A 32 -7.86 1.62 -10.54
C ALA A 32 -7.75 0.30 -9.74
N ALA A 33 -7.53 0.36 -8.42
CA ALA A 33 -7.47 -0.83 -7.57
C ALA A 33 -8.80 -1.58 -7.55
N ALA A 34 -8.72 -2.90 -7.69
CA ALA A 34 -9.85 -3.82 -7.64
C ALA A 34 -9.53 -5.04 -6.75
N ASN A 35 -10.57 -5.79 -6.35
CA ASN A 35 -10.42 -7.01 -5.55
C ASN A 35 -9.58 -6.78 -4.27
N ILE A 36 -9.99 -5.78 -3.50
CA ILE A 36 -9.20 -5.19 -2.42
C ILE A 36 -9.49 -5.92 -1.12
N SER A 37 -8.47 -6.56 -0.55
CA SER A 37 -8.45 -7.01 0.84
C SER A 37 -7.68 -6.01 1.68
N MET A 38 -8.19 -5.61 2.84
CA MET A 38 -7.58 -4.58 3.66
C MET A 38 -7.68 -4.91 5.14
N GLN A 39 -6.56 -4.90 5.85
CA GLN A 39 -6.52 -4.97 7.31
C GLN A 39 -6.20 -3.59 7.86
N LYS A 40 -7.15 -2.97 8.58
CA LYS A 40 -7.01 -1.62 9.14
C LYS A 40 -6.68 -1.66 10.63
N PHE A 41 -5.78 -0.78 11.03
CA PHE A 41 -5.38 -0.55 12.42
C PHE A 41 -5.29 0.98 12.70
N PRO A 42 -5.16 1.42 13.96
CA PRO A 42 -5.28 2.84 14.31
C PRO A 42 -4.43 3.81 13.48
N ASN A 43 -3.19 3.41 13.16
CA ASN A 43 -2.21 4.25 12.50
C ASN A 43 -1.90 3.79 11.07
N GLY A 44 -2.83 3.12 10.40
CA GLY A 44 -2.54 2.64 9.05
C GLY A 44 -3.39 1.47 8.58
N TYR A 45 -2.91 0.84 7.52
CA TYR A 45 -3.49 -0.40 7.02
C TYR A 45 -2.47 -1.21 6.21
N TYR A 46 -2.76 -2.50 6.10
CA TYR A 46 -2.25 -3.35 5.04
C TYR A 46 -3.33 -3.53 3.99
N ALA A 47 -2.94 -3.62 2.71
CA ALA A 47 -3.86 -3.99 1.64
C ALA A 47 -3.23 -4.95 0.64
N ARG A 48 -4.08 -5.76 0.01
CA ARG A 48 -3.80 -6.54 -1.18
C ARG A 48 -4.84 -6.19 -2.23
N TYR A 49 -4.42 -5.89 -3.45
CA TYR A 49 -5.34 -5.60 -4.54
C TYR A 49 -4.73 -5.92 -5.90
N GLU A 50 -5.59 -5.97 -6.90
CA GLU A 50 -5.22 -6.11 -8.31
C GLU A 50 -5.28 -4.73 -8.99
N ILE A 51 -4.32 -4.47 -9.88
CA ILE A 51 -4.29 -3.23 -10.66
C ILE A 51 -3.51 -3.44 -11.96
N PRO A 52 -4.00 -2.93 -13.12
CA PRO A 52 -3.18 -2.91 -14.32
C PRO A 52 -1.87 -2.14 -14.08
N LEU A 53 -0.71 -2.74 -14.38
CA LEU A 53 0.59 -2.14 -14.04
C LEU A 53 0.80 -0.73 -14.57
N LYS A 54 0.27 -0.44 -15.76
CA LYS A 54 0.31 0.91 -16.34
C LYS A 54 -0.43 1.95 -15.47
N GLU A 55 -1.54 1.56 -14.86
CA GLU A 55 -2.29 2.42 -13.95
C GLU A 55 -1.54 2.59 -12.63
N PHE A 56 -0.83 1.56 -12.16
CA PHE A 56 0.03 1.67 -10.98
C PHE A 56 1.21 2.62 -11.24
N ASP A 57 1.95 2.44 -12.34
CA ASP A 57 3.08 3.28 -12.69
C ASP A 57 2.65 4.75 -12.84
N GLY A 58 1.55 4.98 -13.59
CA GLY A 58 0.99 6.33 -13.77
C GLY A 58 0.51 6.95 -12.46
N TYR A 59 -0.12 6.16 -11.58
CA TYR A 59 -0.49 6.63 -10.23
C TYR A 59 0.74 7.07 -9.42
N LEU A 60 1.80 6.27 -9.42
CA LEU A 60 3.00 6.55 -8.63
C LEU A 60 3.75 7.76 -9.16
N ASP A 61 3.86 7.89 -10.48
CA ASP A 61 4.45 9.07 -11.14
C ASP A 61 3.67 10.34 -10.79
N ASP A 62 2.33 10.32 -10.92
CA ASP A 62 1.44 11.42 -10.54
C ASP A 62 1.59 11.79 -9.05
N LEU A 63 1.76 10.79 -8.18
CA LEU A 63 1.91 11.00 -6.74
C LEU A 63 3.21 11.74 -6.43
N TRP A 64 4.32 11.31 -7.02
CA TRP A 64 5.61 11.96 -6.87
C TRP A 64 5.63 13.35 -7.50
N GLU A 65 5.06 13.56 -8.69
CA GLU A 65 4.99 14.89 -9.31
C GLU A 65 4.29 15.92 -8.41
N ARG A 66 3.20 15.51 -7.75
CA ARG A 66 2.38 16.42 -6.94
C ARG A 66 2.96 16.72 -5.56
N TYR A 67 3.68 15.77 -4.97
CA TYR A 67 4.05 15.83 -3.56
C TYR A 67 5.56 15.77 -3.29
N ALA A 68 6.42 15.59 -4.30
CA ALA A 68 7.87 15.55 -4.12
C ALA A 68 8.43 16.76 -3.36
N GLU A 69 7.97 17.98 -3.68
CA GLU A 69 8.46 19.21 -3.02
C GLU A 69 8.11 19.28 -1.52
N ARG A 70 7.13 18.50 -1.07
CA ARG A 70 6.66 18.45 0.32
C ARG A 70 7.07 17.16 1.03
N SER A 71 7.77 16.28 0.32
CA SER A 71 8.20 15.00 0.84
C SER A 71 9.41 15.15 1.76
N GLY A 72 9.45 14.36 2.81
CA GLY A 72 10.63 14.20 3.66
C GLY A 72 11.76 13.40 2.98
N SER A 73 11.46 12.69 1.89
CA SER A 73 12.39 11.91 1.06
C SER A 73 12.25 12.23 -0.43
N GLN A 74 13.30 12.05 -1.23
CA GLN A 74 13.20 12.08 -2.70
C GLN A 74 12.89 10.68 -3.25
N ARG A 75 12.39 10.63 -4.49
CA ARG A 75 12.11 9.35 -5.16
C ARG A 75 13.40 8.57 -5.36
N GLY A 76 13.44 7.34 -4.87
CA GLY A 76 14.64 6.49 -4.93
C GLY A 76 15.69 6.82 -3.87
N ASP A 77 15.40 7.69 -2.89
CA ASP A 77 16.26 7.86 -1.72
C ASP A 77 16.14 6.68 -0.75
N ASP A 78 14.97 6.04 -0.71
CA ASP A 78 14.75 4.85 0.10
C ASP A 78 15.61 3.70 -0.45
N ILE A 79 16.39 3.08 0.45
CA ILE A 79 17.47 2.16 0.10
C ILE A 79 16.99 0.94 -0.69
N ASP A 80 15.73 0.58 -0.52
CA ASP A 80 15.07 -0.58 -1.09
C ASP A 80 14.17 -0.26 -2.30
N GLU A 81 14.01 1.02 -2.71
CA GLU A 81 13.22 1.36 -3.91
C GLU A 81 13.78 0.64 -5.14
N GLY A 82 12.94 -0.13 -5.81
CA GLY A 82 13.30 -0.92 -6.99
C GLY A 82 14.01 -2.24 -6.67
N GLU A 83 14.28 -2.54 -5.40
CA GLU A 83 14.77 -3.86 -4.99
C GLU A 83 13.66 -4.91 -5.07
N ILE A 84 14.08 -6.18 -5.15
CA ILE A 84 13.17 -7.32 -5.16
C ILE A 84 13.04 -7.84 -3.73
N ALA A 85 11.86 -7.65 -3.14
CA ALA A 85 11.47 -8.31 -1.91
C ALA A 85 11.30 -9.81 -2.18
N GLY A 86 12.05 -10.62 -1.45
CA GLY A 86 11.92 -12.08 -1.49
C GLY A 86 10.72 -12.59 -0.67
N PRO A 87 10.43 -13.90 -0.73
CA PRO A 87 9.29 -14.46 -0.03
C PRO A 87 9.40 -14.36 1.49
N GLU A 88 10.63 -14.39 2.05
CA GLU A 88 10.84 -14.23 3.50
C GLU A 88 10.44 -12.84 4.00
N GLU A 89 10.76 -11.80 3.24
CA GLU A 89 10.41 -10.42 3.57
C GLU A 89 8.90 -10.18 3.44
N ILE A 90 8.30 -10.65 2.35
CA ILE A 90 6.86 -10.53 2.12
C ILE A 90 6.08 -11.27 3.22
N VAL A 91 6.51 -12.48 3.61
CA VAL A 91 5.86 -13.25 4.67
C VAL A 91 6.07 -12.59 6.04
N ALA A 92 7.22 -11.98 6.30
CA ALA A 92 7.45 -11.25 7.54
C ALA A 92 6.47 -10.09 7.73
N THR A 93 6.07 -9.42 6.63
CA THR A 93 5.14 -8.28 6.68
C THR A 93 3.68 -8.70 6.58
N PHE A 94 3.33 -9.65 5.71
CA PHE A 94 1.93 -9.97 5.34
C PHE A 94 1.50 -11.40 5.69
N GLY A 95 2.41 -12.26 6.17
CA GLY A 95 2.16 -13.70 6.30
C GLY A 95 1.05 -14.08 7.28
N GLU A 96 0.78 -13.24 8.28
CA GLU A 96 -0.29 -13.48 9.25
C GLU A 96 -1.70 -13.10 8.74
N LEU A 97 -1.79 -12.45 7.57
CA LEU A 97 -3.05 -11.93 7.02
C LEU A 97 -3.86 -12.98 6.25
N GLY A 98 -3.31 -14.18 6.07
CA GLY A 98 -3.96 -15.26 5.32
C GLY A 98 -4.12 -14.98 3.83
N TRP A 99 -3.40 -14.00 3.30
CA TRP A 99 -3.42 -13.66 1.88
C TRP A 99 -2.45 -14.53 1.10
N GLU A 100 -2.82 -14.86 -0.14
CA GLU A 100 -1.87 -15.37 -1.12
C GLU A 100 -0.87 -14.27 -1.46
N CYS A 101 0.36 -14.46 -0.97
CA CYS A 101 1.48 -13.55 -1.16
C CYS A 101 2.31 -13.99 -2.38
N PRO A 102 2.77 -13.04 -3.20
CA PRO A 102 3.67 -13.35 -4.30
C PRO A 102 5.02 -13.84 -3.77
N THR A 103 5.72 -14.67 -4.56
CA THR A 103 7.05 -15.19 -4.19
C THR A 103 8.16 -14.16 -4.35
N SER A 104 7.89 -13.08 -5.08
CA SER A 104 8.78 -11.94 -5.25
C SER A 104 7.97 -10.72 -5.64
N ALA A 105 8.38 -9.54 -5.19
CA ALA A 105 7.74 -8.28 -5.54
C ALA A 105 8.77 -7.16 -5.62
N ILE A 106 8.55 -6.17 -6.48
CA ILE A 106 9.40 -4.97 -6.54
C ILE A 106 8.87 -3.94 -5.54
N ILE A 107 9.75 -3.36 -4.74
CA ILE A 107 9.41 -2.37 -3.73
C ILE A 107 9.36 -0.98 -4.37
N TYR A 108 8.31 -0.22 -4.02
CA TYR A 108 8.16 1.19 -4.36
C TYR A 108 7.62 1.96 -3.16
N HIS A 109 7.93 3.25 -3.09
CA HIS A 109 7.48 4.11 -2.00
C HIS A 109 6.69 5.31 -2.52
N SER A 110 5.70 5.71 -1.73
CA SER A 110 5.10 7.03 -1.89
C SER A 110 6.03 8.13 -1.39
N PRO A 111 5.78 9.40 -1.76
CA PRO A 111 6.26 10.52 -0.98
C PRO A 111 5.95 10.35 0.50
N THR A 112 6.91 10.67 1.37
CA THR A 112 6.76 10.58 2.83
C THR A 112 6.39 11.95 3.38
N GLU A 113 5.30 12.04 4.12
CA GLU A 113 4.91 13.26 4.83
C GLU A 113 5.90 13.57 5.96
N MET A 114 6.03 14.84 6.34
CA MET A 114 7.01 15.26 7.36
C MET A 114 6.79 14.63 8.75
N ASP A 115 5.57 14.18 9.03
CA ASP A 115 5.18 13.47 10.24
C ASP A 115 5.43 11.95 10.16
N GLY A 116 5.80 11.43 8.98
CA GLY A 116 6.07 10.01 8.75
C GLY A 116 4.90 9.25 8.10
N GLY A 117 3.86 9.94 7.64
CA GLY A 117 2.79 9.33 6.85
C GLY A 117 3.27 8.93 5.45
N GLY A 118 2.88 7.75 4.98
CA GLY A 118 3.35 7.24 3.69
C GLY A 118 2.93 5.80 3.44
N ALA A 119 3.30 5.28 2.26
CA ALA A 119 3.00 3.93 1.85
C ALA A 119 4.17 3.28 1.12
N THR A 120 4.38 2.00 1.41
CA THR A 120 5.28 1.10 0.69
C THR A 120 4.44 0.10 -0.09
N TYR A 121 4.78 -0.10 -1.35
CA TYR A 121 4.10 -0.97 -2.30
C TYR A 121 5.05 -2.09 -2.73
N TYR A 122 4.59 -3.33 -2.59
CA TYR A 122 5.25 -4.52 -3.08
C TYR A 122 4.48 -5.02 -4.29
N VAL A 123 5.04 -4.81 -5.48
CA VAL A 123 4.36 -5.04 -6.75
C VAL A 123 4.88 -6.32 -7.39
N ASP A 124 4.02 -7.33 -7.50
CA ASP A 124 4.25 -8.47 -8.37
C ASP A 124 3.80 -8.10 -9.79
N ARG A 125 4.79 -7.89 -10.66
CA ARG A 125 4.57 -7.48 -12.05
C ARG A 125 4.15 -8.64 -12.96
N ASP A 126 4.25 -9.89 -12.53
CA ASP A 126 3.78 -11.02 -13.32
C ASP A 126 2.28 -11.25 -13.15
N SER A 127 1.78 -11.09 -11.92
CA SER A 127 0.36 -11.30 -11.58
C SER A 127 -0.46 -10.01 -11.47
N ALA A 128 0.17 -8.84 -11.55
CA ALA A 128 -0.45 -7.53 -11.36
C ALA A 128 -1.13 -7.37 -9.98
N ILE A 129 -0.54 -8.02 -8.96
CA ILE A 129 -0.93 -7.93 -7.56
C ILE A 129 -0.02 -6.93 -6.85
N VAL A 130 -0.63 -6.10 -6.01
CA VAL A 130 0.10 -5.20 -5.11
C VAL A 130 -0.24 -5.56 -3.68
N LEU A 131 0.80 -5.75 -2.86
CA LEU A 131 0.69 -5.67 -1.42
C LEU A 131 1.13 -4.27 -0.97
N GLN A 132 0.43 -3.72 0.00
CA GLN A 132 0.63 -2.35 0.43
C GLN A 132 0.69 -2.30 1.95
N GLN A 133 1.69 -1.60 2.45
CA GLN A 133 1.79 -1.16 3.84
C GLN A 133 1.62 0.35 3.89
N THR A 134 0.78 0.87 4.78
CA THR A 134 0.55 2.31 4.90
C THR A 134 0.54 2.73 6.35
N GLY A 135 1.25 3.82 6.64
CA GLY A 135 1.26 4.52 7.92
C GLY A 135 0.52 5.84 7.83
N PHE A 136 -0.36 6.09 8.80
CA PHE A 136 -0.93 7.40 9.08
C PHE A 136 -0.20 7.97 10.29
N TRP A 137 0.43 9.12 10.12
CA TRP A 137 1.08 9.87 11.20
C TRP A 137 0.47 11.26 11.31
#